data_AF-A0AAN9Z817-F1
#
_entry.id   AF-A0AAN9Z817-F1
#
_cell.length_a   1.000
_cell.length_b   1.000
_cell.length_c   1.000
_cell.angle_alpha   90.00
_cell.angle_beta   90.00
_cell.angle_gamma   90.00
#
_symmetry.space_group_name_H-M   'P 1'
#
loop_
_entity.id
_entity.type
_entity.pdbx_description
1 polymer ?
#
loop_
_entity_poly.entity_id
_entity_poly.type
_entity_poly.pdbx_seq_one_letter_code
_entity_poly.pdbx_strand_id
1 'polypeptide(L)'
;MSNNNLIDEEVDDLEIVCTLCTEKIINAKFARCDSCGKSNHYNCAKITPTEQRSLELRSNRRLKFFCNDCTNGMSALPQILSTISVLQDEIKLLRQSISECKHRDITSVDQQPQDFDIEQVIEEIADRQMKRRNIIFHGVIESEKLNVAERQAEDVQNVTKTLSLFNDNCPNIIMTARLGKKNSNKPRPLRVVLDDPRTVTSILKRKNLYKGPIGFSSDKTLQQRKHMLSLKNELERLNSIEGGQQKTIKYIKGCPKIVDIDLSKSLNSKNPSTSPTKSGSTTKM
;
A
#
# COMPACT_ATOMS: atom_id res chain seq x y z
N MET A 1 2.43 24.26 -94.89
CA MET A 1 2.11 22.95 -94.29
C MET A 1 2.47 23.04 -92.82
N SER A 2 1.62 22.83 -91.83
CA SER A 2 0.18 22.63 -91.75
C SER A 2 -0.16 22.83 -90.27
N ASN A 3 -1.11 23.74 -89.99
CA ASN A 3 -2.22 23.62 -89.05
C ASN A 3 -2.06 23.06 -87.61
N ASN A 4 -2.63 23.87 -86.72
CA ASN A 4 -3.60 23.54 -85.65
C ASN A 4 -3.08 22.88 -84.35
N ASN A 5 -3.18 23.61 -83.23
CA ASN A 5 -4.41 23.64 -82.42
C ASN A 5 -4.28 24.57 -81.21
N LEU A 6 -5.32 25.39 -81.02
CA LEU A 6 -5.75 25.95 -79.73
C LEU A 6 -6.07 24.80 -78.77
N ILE A 7 -5.59 24.86 -77.52
CA ILE A 7 -6.38 24.45 -76.35
C ILE A 7 -6.00 25.39 -75.20
N ASP A 8 -7.03 26.03 -74.66
CA ASP A 8 -7.08 26.81 -73.44
C ASP A 8 -6.41 26.09 -72.25
N GLU A 9 -5.48 26.76 -71.57
CA GLU A 9 -5.19 26.44 -70.17
C GLU A 9 -5.87 27.51 -69.32
N GLU A 10 -7.08 27.16 -68.88
CA GLU A 10 -7.76 27.75 -67.73
C GLU A 10 -6.78 27.81 -66.55
N VAL A 11 -6.22 28.99 -66.25
CA VAL A 11 -5.51 29.20 -65.00
C VAL A 11 -6.56 29.62 -63.99
N ASP A 12 -6.98 28.63 -63.19
CA ASP A 12 -7.83 28.76 -62.00
C ASP A 12 -7.68 30.14 -61.33
N ASP A 13 -8.78 30.91 -61.31
CA ASP A 13 -8.98 32.04 -60.42
C ASP A 13 -8.96 31.50 -58.97
N LEU A 14 -7.76 31.31 -58.42
CA LEU A 14 -7.59 30.99 -57.00
C LEU A 14 -8.10 32.17 -56.18
N GLU A 15 -9.36 32.09 -55.78
CA GLU A 15 -10.00 33.08 -54.93
C GLU A 15 -9.20 33.24 -53.64
N ILE A 16 -8.47 34.35 -53.54
CA ILE A 16 -7.65 34.63 -52.36
C ILE A 16 -8.58 35.08 -51.25
N VAL A 17 -8.73 34.26 -50.20
CA VAL A 17 -9.59 34.57 -49.05
C VAL A 17 -8.76 35.18 -47.91
N CYS A 18 -9.29 36.24 -47.29
CA CYS A 18 -8.70 36.83 -46.10
C CYS A 18 -8.89 35.91 -44.89
N THR A 19 -7.80 35.54 -44.21
CA THR A 19 -7.90 34.59 -43.08
C THR A 19 -8.48 35.15 -41.80
N LEU A 20 -8.67 36.48 -41.70
CA LEU A 20 -9.25 37.14 -40.53
C LEU A 20 -10.75 37.41 -40.64
N CYS A 21 -11.26 37.73 -41.84
CA CYS A 21 -12.70 37.99 -42.06
C CYS A 21 -13.38 36.94 -42.93
N THR A 22 -12.65 35.98 -43.49
CA THR A 22 -13.14 34.90 -44.37
C THR A 22 -13.80 35.37 -45.68
N GLU A 23 -13.68 36.67 -45.99
CA GLU A 23 -14.17 37.25 -47.24
C GLU A 23 -13.11 37.18 -48.36
N LYS A 24 -13.58 37.17 -49.61
CA LYS A 24 -12.74 37.16 -50.82
C LYS A 24 -12.01 38.51 -50.97
N ILE A 25 -10.72 38.44 -51.28
CA ILE A 25 -9.89 39.59 -51.61
C ILE A 25 -10.09 39.89 -53.10
N ILE A 26 -11.04 40.76 -53.43
CA ILE A 26 -11.37 41.14 -54.81
C ILE A 26 -10.69 42.47 -55.14
N ASN A 27 -9.75 42.46 -56.10
CA ASN A 27 -9.05 43.66 -56.61
C ASN A 27 -8.36 44.56 -55.55
N ALA A 28 -8.22 44.09 -54.32
CA ALA A 28 -7.60 44.82 -53.21
C ALA A 28 -6.16 44.34 -52.98
N LYS A 29 -5.26 45.27 -52.63
CA LYS A 29 -3.92 44.91 -52.16
C LYS A 29 -4.03 44.15 -50.83
N PHE A 30 -3.22 43.11 -50.65
CA PHE A 30 -3.25 42.24 -49.48
C PHE A 30 -1.84 41.95 -48.95
N ALA A 31 -1.76 41.57 -47.68
CA ALA A 31 -0.54 41.10 -47.05
C ALA A 31 -0.52 39.58 -47.00
N ARG A 32 0.60 38.98 -47.39
CA ARG A 32 0.86 37.55 -47.22
C ARG A 32 1.77 37.33 -46.02
N CYS A 33 1.34 36.51 -45.06
CA CYS A 33 2.16 36.17 -43.91
C CYS A 33 3.44 35.46 -44.33
N ASP A 34 4.59 35.91 -43.83
CA ASP A 34 5.91 35.34 -44.12
C ASP A 34 6.13 33.94 -43.50
N SER A 35 5.33 33.54 -42.51
CA SER A 35 5.44 32.22 -41.85
C SER A 35 4.46 31.20 -42.45
N CYS A 36 3.15 31.47 -42.39
CA CYS A 36 2.15 30.51 -42.84
C CYS A 36 1.69 30.71 -44.29
N GLY A 37 2.14 31.76 -44.97
CA GLY A 37 1.78 32.03 -46.37
C GLY A 37 0.33 32.46 -46.60
N LYS A 38 -0.48 32.61 -45.53
CA LYS A 38 -1.88 33.04 -45.59
C LYS A 38 -2.02 34.52 -45.95
N SER A 39 -3.09 34.86 -46.68
CA SER A 39 -3.38 36.23 -47.13
C SER A 39 -4.37 36.94 -46.21
N ASN A 40 -4.17 38.23 -45.99
CA ASN A 40 -5.04 39.07 -45.19
C ASN A 40 -5.25 40.43 -45.85
N HIS A 41 -6.47 40.97 -45.77
CA HIS A 41 -6.70 42.38 -46.05
C HIS A 41 -5.80 43.24 -45.17
N TYR A 42 -5.23 44.31 -45.72
CA TYR A 42 -4.44 45.26 -44.92
C TYR A 42 -5.25 45.83 -43.76
N ASN A 43 -6.53 46.13 -43.98
CA ASN A 43 -7.41 46.66 -42.93
C ASN A 43 -7.70 45.61 -41.84
N CYS A 44 -7.95 44.35 -42.21
CA CYS A 44 -8.19 43.29 -41.24
C CYS A 44 -6.95 43.00 -40.39
N ALA A 45 -5.76 43.06 -41.00
CA ALA A 45 -4.48 42.88 -40.32
C ALA A 45 -3.96 44.17 -39.63
N LYS A 46 -4.72 45.27 -39.66
CA LYS A 46 -4.34 46.59 -39.09
C LYS A 46 -3.00 47.12 -39.61
N ILE A 47 -2.69 46.85 -40.88
CA ILE A 47 -1.45 47.28 -41.54
C ILE A 47 -1.62 48.72 -42.02
N THR A 48 -0.77 49.61 -41.51
CA THR A 48 -0.77 51.04 -41.83
C THR A 48 -0.26 51.32 -43.25
N PRO A 49 -0.62 52.45 -43.88
CA PRO A 49 -0.15 52.79 -45.23
C PRO A 49 1.38 52.80 -45.40
N THR A 50 2.13 53.14 -44.35
CA THR A 50 3.60 53.10 -44.35
C THR A 50 4.13 51.67 -44.39
N GLU A 51 3.50 50.75 -43.65
CA GLU A 51 3.83 49.33 -43.68
C GLU A 51 3.44 48.68 -45.00
N GLN A 52 2.30 49.07 -45.59
CA GLN A 52 1.88 48.60 -46.92
C GLN A 52 2.94 48.88 -47.98
N ARG A 53 3.43 50.13 -48.07
CA ARG A 53 4.53 50.50 -48.99
C ARG A 53 5.79 49.67 -48.77
N SER A 54 6.09 49.33 -47.52
CA SER A 54 7.26 48.54 -47.15
C SER A 54 7.10 47.05 -47.50
N LEU A 55 5.87 46.52 -47.44
CA LEU A 55 5.55 45.13 -47.79
C LEU A 55 5.44 44.90 -49.30
N GLU A 56 5.12 45.95 -50.07
CA GLU A 56 5.03 45.92 -51.54
C GLU A 56 6.39 45.80 -52.25
N LEU A 57 7.51 46.05 -51.54
CA LEU A 57 8.85 45.88 -52.07
C LEU A 57 9.11 44.39 -52.37
N ARG A 58 9.02 44.02 -53.65
CA ARG A 58 9.15 42.63 -54.11
C ARG A 58 10.63 42.24 -54.15
N SER A 59 10.98 41.31 -53.26
CA SER A 59 12.29 40.68 -53.00
C SER A 59 13.23 41.49 -52.09
N ASN A 60 13.60 40.89 -50.96
CA ASN A 60 14.53 41.38 -49.92
C ASN A 60 14.03 42.45 -48.94
N ARG A 61 12.72 42.49 -48.63
CA ARG A 61 12.25 43.28 -47.47
C ARG A 61 12.79 42.70 -46.15
N ARG A 62 13.41 43.56 -45.33
CA ARG A 62 13.78 43.23 -43.94
C ARG A 62 12.55 43.14 -43.04
N LEU A 63 11.52 43.93 -43.34
CA LEU A 63 10.26 43.93 -42.60
C LEU A 63 9.44 42.68 -42.95
N LYS A 64 9.25 41.81 -41.97
CA LYS A 64 8.43 40.60 -42.07
C LYS A 64 7.05 40.85 -41.48
N PHE A 65 6.03 40.33 -42.15
CA PHE A 65 4.64 40.36 -41.68
C PHE A 65 4.23 38.98 -41.19
N PHE A 66 3.77 38.90 -39.95
CA PHE A 66 3.20 37.70 -39.36
C PHE A 66 1.73 37.95 -39.03
N CYS A 67 0.85 37.02 -39.40
CA CYS A 67 -0.55 37.10 -38.98
C CYS A 67 -0.66 36.86 -37.46
N ASN A 68 -1.80 37.23 -36.86
CA ASN A 68 -2.03 37.10 -35.43
C ASN A 68 -1.78 35.67 -34.93
N ASP A 69 -2.19 34.65 -35.67
CA ASP A 69 -1.96 33.24 -35.30
C ASP A 69 -0.47 32.91 -35.22
N CYS A 70 0.32 33.35 -36.21
CA CYS A 70 1.77 33.14 -36.22
C CYS A 70 2.46 33.93 -35.11
N THR A 71 2.03 35.17 -34.84
CA THR A 71 2.56 35.99 -33.75
C THR A 71 2.26 35.37 -32.39
N ASN A 72 1.03 34.92 -32.18
CA ASN A 72 0.61 34.23 -30.96
C ASN A 72 1.34 32.90 -30.79
N GLY A 73 1.47 32.11 -31.86
CA GLY A 73 2.25 30.88 -31.87
C GLY A 73 3.72 31.11 -31.47
N MET A 74 4.36 32.16 -32.02
CA MET A 74 5.72 32.53 -31.64
C MET A 74 5.85 32.96 -30.18
N SER A 75 4.82 33.60 -29.61
CA SER A 75 4.81 33.97 -28.19
C SER A 75 4.58 32.78 -27.25
N ALA A 76 3.85 31.76 -27.70
CA ALA A 76 3.59 30.54 -26.93
C ALA A 76 4.76 29.53 -26.99
N LEU A 77 5.56 29.55 -28.05
CA LEU A 77 6.69 28.63 -28.24
C LEU A 77 7.69 28.62 -27.06
N PRO A 78 8.16 29.76 -26.53
CA PRO A 78 9.05 29.78 -25.37
C PRO A 78 8.44 29.11 -24.12
N GLN A 79 7.14 29.30 -23.89
CA GLN A 79 6.44 28.71 -22.74
C GLN A 79 6.35 27.18 -22.90
N ILE A 80 5.98 26.71 -24.09
CA ILE A 80 5.90 25.28 -24.39
C ILE A 80 7.28 24.62 -24.25
N LEU A 81 8.34 25.25 -24.75
CA LEU A 81 9.72 24.75 -24.60
C LEU A 81 10.15 24.67 -23.13
N SER A 82 9.78 25.66 -22.31
CA SER A 82 10.02 25.64 -20.87
C SER A 82 9.29 24.46 -20.19
N THR A 83 8.01 24.24 -20.51
CA THR A 83 7.25 23.09 -19.98
C THR A 83 7.85 21.76 -20.42
N ILE A 84 8.26 21.63 -21.69
CA ILE A 84 8.92 20.41 -22.19
C ILE A 84 10.22 20.15 -21.42
N SER A 85 11.03 21.18 -21.15
CA SER A 85 12.25 21.03 -20.36
C SER A 85 11.96 20.53 -18.94
N VAL A 86 10.96 21.11 -18.27
CA VAL A 86 10.55 20.69 -16.91
C VAL A 86 10.07 19.24 -16.92
N LEU A 87 9.20 18.87 -17.87
CA LEU A 87 8.71 17.51 -17.99
C LEU A 87 9.83 16.50 -18.30
N GLN A 88 10.80 16.87 -19.12
CA GLN A 88 11.97 16.04 -19.39
C GLN A 88 12.81 15.82 -18.13
N ASP A 89 12.97 16.85 -17.29
CA ASP A 89 13.69 16.75 -16.04
C ASP A 89 12.92 15.93 -14.99
N GLU A 90 11.60 16.08 -14.90
CA GLU A 90 10.75 15.21 -14.08
C GLU A 90 10.83 13.73 -14.51
N ILE A 91 10.82 13.46 -15.83
CA ILE A 91 10.99 12.10 -16.35
C ILE A 91 12.37 11.54 -15.97
N LYS A 92 13.44 12.34 -16.06
CA LYS A 92 14.77 11.93 -15.62
C LYS A 92 14.80 11.61 -14.13
N LEU A 93 14.23 12.49 -13.30
CA LEU A 93 14.17 12.31 -11.85
C LEU A 93 13.35 11.06 -11.47
N LEU A 94 12.18 10.86 -12.08
CA LEU A 94 11.35 9.67 -11.85
C LEU A 94 12.07 8.39 -12.29
N ARG A 95 12.75 8.40 -13.44
CA ARG A 95 13.59 7.27 -13.88
C ARG A 95 14.72 7.00 -12.89
N GLN A 96 15.36 8.06 -12.38
CA GLN A 96 16.42 7.95 -11.38
C GLN A 96 15.88 7.36 -10.06
N SER A 97 14.75 7.85 -9.55
CA SER A 97 14.10 7.30 -8.35
C SER A 97 13.67 5.83 -8.54
N ILE A 98 13.18 5.46 -9.73
CA ILE A 98 12.90 4.05 -10.06
C ILE A 98 14.18 3.22 -10.03
N SER A 99 15.29 3.70 -10.59
CA SER A 99 16.57 2.99 -10.52
C SER A 99 17.11 2.90 -9.09
N GLU A 100 16.97 3.94 -8.27
CA GLU A 100 17.36 3.92 -6.85
C GLU A 100 16.51 2.94 -6.04
N CYS A 101 15.20 2.82 -6.33
CA CYS A 101 14.35 1.78 -5.77
C CYS A 101 14.77 0.37 -6.24
N LYS A 102 15.13 0.19 -7.53
CA LYS A 102 15.62 -1.10 -8.04
C LYS A 102 16.97 -1.50 -7.45
N HIS A 103 17.86 -0.55 -7.18
CA HIS A 103 19.19 -0.84 -6.64
C HIS A 103 19.20 -1.10 -5.12
N ARG A 104 18.19 -0.63 -4.38
CA ARG A 104 18.03 -1.01 -2.95
C ARG A 104 17.62 -2.46 -2.74
N ASP A 105 17.11 -3.13 -3.77
CA ASP A 105 16.83 -4.58 -3.76
C ASP A 105 18.02 -5.44 -4.23
N ILE A 106 19.19 -4.85 -4.59
CA ILE A 106 20.27 -5.59 -5.30
C ILE A 106 21.67 -5.34 -4.72
N THR A 107 21.82 -5.07 -3.42
CA THR A 107 23.14 -5.16 -2.78
C THR A 107 23.07 -5.90 -1.45
N SER A 108 22.70 -7.17 -1.50
CA SER A 108 23.42 -8.29 -0.86
C SER A 108 22.53 -9.54 -0.80
N VAL A 109 23.13 -10.67 -1.20
CA VAL A 109 22.67 -12.06 -1.09
C VAL A 109 21.94 -12.64 -2.31
N ASP A 110 22.63 -13.61 -2.89
CA ASP A 110 22.31 -14.60 -3.90
C ASP A 110 20.97 -15.35 -3.66
N GLN A 111 19.83 -14.72 -3.97
CA GLN A 111 18.52 -15.38 -3.97
C GLN A 111 17.75 -15.05 -5.25
N GLN A 112 17.36 -16.11 -5.96
CA GLN A 112 16.43 -16.12 -7.09
C GLN A 112 15.25 -15.14 -6.88
N PRO A 113 14.70 -14.52 -7.93
CA PRO A 113 13.51 -13.67 -7.81
C PRO A 113 12.39 -14.51 -7.17
N GLN A 114 12.08 -14.22 -5.91
CA GLN A 114 10.91 -14.77 -5.26
C GLN A 114 9.72 -14.07 -5.90
N ASP A 115 9.12 -14.69 -6.92
CA ASP A 115 7.81 -14.32 -7.40
C ASP A 115 6.89 -14.20 -6.18
N PHE A 116 6.31 -13.01 -6.01
CA PHE A 116 5.36 -12.76 -4.95
C PHE A 116 4.06 -13.51 -5.29
N ASP A 117 3.96 -14.74 -4.82
CA ASP A 117 2.83 -15.63 -5.10
C ASP A 117 1.57 -15.12 -4.39
N ILE A 118 0.73 -14.42 -5.16
CA ILE A 118 -0.54 -13.86 -4.68
C ILE A 118 -1.47 -14.97 -4.19
N GLU A 119 -1.43 -16.16 -4.80
CA GLU A 119 -2.29 -17.28 -4.41
C GLU A 119 -1.93 -17.77 -3.02
N GLN A 120 -0.63 -17.91 -2.73
CA GLN A 120 -0.14 -18.24 -1.39
C GLN A 120 -0.60 -17.24 -0.33
N VAL A 121 -0.64 -15.94 -0.67
CA VAL A 121 -1.13 -14.89 0.24
C VAL A 121 -2.64 -15.05 0.50
N ILE A 122 -3.44 -15.34 -0.54
CA ILE A 122 -4.88 -15.56 -0.43
C ILE A 122 -5.18 -16.79 0.43
N GLU A 123 -4.48 -17.90 0.17
CA GLU A 123 -4.61 -19.14 0.95
C GLU A 123 -4.30 -18.89 2.44
N GLU A 124 -3.20 -18.19 2.75
CA GLU A 124 -2.84 -17.85 4.13
C GLU A 124 -3.91 -16.98 4.81
N ILE A 125 -4.51 -16.01 4.09
CA ILE A 125 -5.59 -15.18 4.63
C ILE A 125 -6.81 -16.05 4.95
N ALA A 126 -7.22 -16.93 4.04
CA ALA A 126 -8.35 -17.85 4.26
C ALA A 126 -8.10 -18.75 5.47
N ASP A 127 -6.90 -19.33 5.57
CA ASP A 127 -6.47 -20.17 6.69
C ASP A 127 -6.53 -19.43 8.04
N ARG A 128 -6.09 -18.16 8.07
CA ARG A 128 -6.20 -17.31 9.26
C ARG A 128 -7.66 -17.09 9.65
N GLN A 129 -8.54 -16.85 8.69
CA GLN A 129 -9.97 -16.66 8.96
C GLN A 129 -10.63 -17.93 9.48
N MET A 130 -10.20 -19.11 9.03
CA MET A 130 -10.71 -20.38 9.57
C MET A 130 -10.21 -20.62 11.00
N LYS A 131 -8.94 -20.32 11.27
CA LYS A 131 -8.28 -20.58 12.57
C LYS A 131 -8.61 -19.56 13.66
N ARG A 132 -9.13 -18.38 13.35
CA ARG A 132 -9.43 -17.32 14.34
C ARG A 132 -10.43 -17.74 15.43
N ARG A 133 -11.26 -18.76 15.15
CA ARG A 133 -12.23 -19.35 16.10
C ARG A 133 -11.66 -20.49 16.94
N ASN A 134 -10.42 -20.89 16.67
CA ASN A 134 -9.81 -22.06 17.27
C ASN A 134 -8.90 -21.68 18.45
N ILE A 135 -8.97 -22.49 19.50
CA ILE A 135 -8.02 -22.49 20.61
C ILE A 135 -7.39 -23.87 20.69
N ILE A 136 -6.07 -23.91 20.84
CA ILE A 136 -5.33 -25.15 21.09
C ILE A 136 -5.06 -25.27 22.58
N PHE A 137 -5.62 -26.29 23.21
CA PHE A 137 -5.37 -26.66 24.60
C PHE A 137 -4.26 -27.72 24.67
N HIS A 138 -3.41 -27.61 25.67
CA HIS A 138 -2.25 -28.48 25.93
C HIS A 138 -2.36 -28.99 27.36
N GLY A 139 -2.04 -30.27 27.58
CA GLY A 139 -2.11 -30.87 28.91
C GLY A 139 -3.52 -31.28 29.37
N VAL A 140 -4.51 -31.31 28.46
CA VAL A 140 -5.82 -31.90 28.75
C VAL A 140 -5.66 -33.41 28.79
N ILE A 141 -5.91 -34.04 29.94
CA ILE A 141 -5.81 -35.49 30.13
C ILE A 141 -6.70 -36.20 29.09
N GLU A 142 -6.19 -37.26 28.46
CA GLU A 142 -6.97 -38.05 27.49
C GLU A 142 -7.81 -39.08 28.24
N SER A 143 -9.08 -39.19 27.86
CA SER A 143 -9.98 -40.21 28.40
C SER A 143 -9.58 -41.62 27.92
N GLU A 144 -9.57 -42.58 28.84
CA GLU A 144 -9.28 -43.99 28.56
C GLU A 144 -10.51 -44.79 28.10
N LYS A 145 -11.67 -44.13 28.01
CA LYS A 145 -12.93 -44.77 27.60
C LYS A 145 -12.82 -45.34 26.18
N LEU A 146 -13.50 -46.46 25.97
CA LEU A 146 -13.52 -47.15 24.67
C LEU A 146 -14.37 -46.39 23.65
N ASN A 147 -15.46 -45.77 24.10
CA ASN A 147 -16.40 -45.05 23.24
C ASN A 147 -15.87 -43.67 22.84
N VAL A 148 -15.87 -43.39 21.53
CA VAL A 148 -15.45 -42.09 20.97
C VAL A 148 -16.30 -40.93 21.51
N ALA A 149 -17.62 -41.11 21.60
CA ALA A 149 -18.54 -40.05 22.02
C ALA A 149 -18.30 -39.66 23.48
N GLU A 150 -18.06 -40.64 24.35
CA GLU A 150 -17.78 -40.38 25.77
C GLU A 150 -16.43 -39.69 25.98
N ARG A 151 -15.41 -40.07 25.19
CA ARG A 151 -14.11 -39.37 25.22
C ARG A 151 -14.26 -37.91 24.79
N GLN A 152 -15.05 -37.64 23.76
CA GLN A 152 -15.32 -36.28 23.30
C GLN A 152 -16.11 -35.48 24.35
N ALA A 153 -17.10 -36.09 24.99
CA ALA A 153 -17.88 -35.44 26.06
C ALA A 153 -16.98 -35.06 27.26
N GLU A 154 -16.04 -35.91 27.62
CA GLU A 154 -15.07 -35.64 28.69
C GLU A 154 -14.08 -34.53 28.32
N ASP A 155 -13.59 -34.52 27.07
CA ASP A 155 -12.78 -33.44 26.51
C ASP A 155 -13.53 -32.09 26.58
N VAL A 156 -14.79 -32.07 26.14
CA VAL A 156 -15.67 -30.90 26.22
C VAL A 156 -15.82 -30.47 27.68
N GLN A 157 -16.14 -31.38 28.60
CA GLN A 157 -16.33 -31.06 30.01
C GLN A 157 -15.09 -30.42 30.64
N ASN A 158 -13.89 -30.94 30.35
CA ASN A 158 -12.62 -30.42 30.87
C ASN A 158 -12.32 -29.02 30.32
N VAL A 159 -12.61 -28.78 29.04
CA VAL A 159 -12.46 -27.47 28.41
C VAL A 159 -13.47 -26.47 28.96
N THR A 160 -14.74 -26.85 29.08
CA THR A 160 -15.82 -26.02 29.63
C THR A 160 -15.48 -25.51 31.04
N LYS A 161 -14.99 -26.41 31.93
CA LYS A 161 -14.50 -26.03 33.27
C LYS A 161 -13.37 -25.00 33.24
N THR A 162 -12.50 -25.08 32.23
CA THR A 162 -11.40 -24.12 32.06
C THR A 162 -11.91 -22.78 31.52
N LEU A 163 -12.86 -22.82 30.58
CA LEU A 163 -13.40 -21.63 29.91
C LEU A 163 -14.36 -20.82 30.80
N SER A 164 -15.10 -21.47 31.71
CA SER A 164 -15.99 -20.80 32.66
C SER A 164 -15.27 -19.83 33.60
N LEU A 165 -13.95 -19.95 33.76
CA LEU A 165 -13.14 -19.02 34.56
C LEU A 165 -12.94 -17.65 33.90
N PHE A 166 -13.16 -17.54 32.60
CA PHE A 166 -12.93 -16.30 31.85
C PHE A 166 -14.23 -15.58 31.51
N ASN A 167 -15.36 -16.27 31.48
CA ASN A 167 -16.61 -15.69 31.04
C ASN A 167 -17.77 -16.28 31.84
N ASP A 168 -18.62 -15.41 32.38
CA ASP A 168 -19.80 -15.82 33.16
C ASP A 168 -20.77 -16.66 32.30
N ASN A 169 -20.83 -16.34 31.00
CA ASN A 169 -21.47 -17.19 30.00
C ASN A 169 -20.43 -18.11 29.39
N CYS A 170 -20.55 -19.42 29.66
CA CYS A 170 -19.67 -20.42 29.07
C CYS A 170 -19.76 -20.34 27.53
N PRO A 171 -18.62 -20.17 26.82
CA PRO A 171 -18.62 -20.11 25.38
C PRO A 171 -19.16 -21.41 24.76
N ASN A 172 -19.89 -21.26 23.65
CA ASN A 172 -20.41 -22.40 22.91
C ASN A 172 -19.29 -23.09 22.13
N ILE A 173 -19.11 -24.39 22.36
CA ILE A 173 -18.10 -25.21 21.70
C ILE A 173 -18.76 -25.90 20.50
N ILE A 174 -18.33 -25.54 19.29
CA ILE A 174 -18.83 -26.15 18.04
C ILE A 174 -18.22 -27.53 17.84
N MET A 175 -16.92 -27.67 18.08
CA MET A 175 -16.19 -28.89 17.76
C MET A 175 -14.93 -29.03 18.61
N THR A 176 -14.60 -30.27 18.95
CA THR A 176 -13.33 -30.64 19.57
C THR A 176 -12.63 -31.72 18.75
N ALA A 177 -11.31 -31.61 18.61
CA ALA A 177 -10.50 -32.60 17.88
C ALA A 177 -9.09 -32.69 18.46
N ARG A 178 -8.65 -33.89 18.85
CA ARG A 178 -7.27 -34.14 19.27
C ARG A 178 -6.34 -34.10 18.06
N LEU A 179 -5.17 -33.48 18.23
CA LEU A 179 -4.19 -33.28 17.16
C LEU A 179 -3.05 -34.29 17.28
N GLY A 180 -2.76 -34.99 16.19
CA GLY A 180 -1.64 -35.92 16.08
C GLY A 180 -1.92 -37.35 16.55
N LYS A 181 -0.86 -38.17 16.51
CA LYS A 181 -0.89 -39.59 16.92
C LYS A 181 -0.79 -39.72 18.43
N LYS A 182 -1.49 -40.73 19.00
CA LYS A 182 -1.49 -40.98 20.45
C LYS A 182 -0.06 -41.29 20.92
N ASN A 183 0.33 -40.71 22.04
CA ASN A 183 1.61 -40.96 22.69
C ASN A 183 1.33 -41.23 24.17
N SER A 184 1.96 -42.27 24.74
CA SER A 184 1.80 -42.64 26.15
C SER A 184 2.37 -41.60 27.12
N ASN A 185 3.42 -40.86 26.71
CA ASN A 185 4.14 -39.96 27.60
C ASN A 185 3.53 -38.55 27.69
N LYS A 186 2.70 -38.16 26.72
CA LYS A 186 2.18 -36.80 26.66
C LYS A 186 0.78 -36.76 26.04
N PRO A 187 -0.20 -36.11 26.70
CA PRO A 187 -1.52 -35.93 26.12
C PRO A 187 -1.43 -35.09 24.85
N ARG A 188 -2.18 -35.49 23.82
CA ARG A 188 -2.24 -34.75 22.56
C ARG A 188 -2.90 -33.39 22.74
N PRO A 189 -2.45 -32.36 22.00
CA PRO A 189 -3.15 -31.09 21.98
C PRO A 189 -4.61 -31.26 21.52
N LEU A 190 -5.51 -30.53 22.16
CA LEU A 190 -6.93 -30.52 21.83
C LEU A 190 -7.25 -29.22 21.11
N ARG A 191 -7.67 -29.31 19.84
CA ARG A 191 -8.24 -28.19 19.10
C ARG A 191 -9.70 -28.04 19.50
N VAL A 192 -10.08 -26.85 19.92
CA VAL A 192 -11.44 -26.46 20.27
C VAL A 192 -11.86 -25.33 19.35
N VAL A 193 -13.00 -25.48 18.70
CA VAL A 193 -13.60 -24.46 17.83
C VAL A 193 -14.77 -23.83 18.55
N LEU A 194 -14.71 -22.51 18.75
CA LEU A 194 -15.80 -21.73 19.32
C LEU A 194 -16.67 -21.13 18.22
N ASP A 195 -17.85 -20.67 18.58
CA ASP A 195 -18.78 -19.97 17.69
C ASP A 195 -18.29 -18.58 17.29
N ASP A 196 -17.81 -17.80 18.26
CA ASP A 196 -17.45 -16.39 18.08
C ASP A 196 -15.94 -16.14 18.25
N PRO A 197 -15.29 -15.49 17.27
CA PRO A 197 -13.86 -15.22 17.32
C PRO A 197 -13.46 -14.09 18.29
N ARG A 198 -14.40 -13.23 18.69
CA ARG A 198 -14.13 -12.18 19.69
C ARG A 198 -13.99 -12.83 21.06
N THR A 199 -14.79 -13.84 21.37
CA THR A 199 -14.67 -14.66 22.57
C THR A 199 -13.29 -15.31 22.67
N VAL A 200 -12.80 -15.92 21.59
CA VAL A 200 -11.42 -16.46 21.52
C VAL A 200 -10.38 -15.40 21.85
N THR A 201 -10.50 -14.22 21.23
CA THR A 201 -9.56 -13.11 21.46
C THR A 201 -9.58 -12.65 22.92
N SER A 202 -10.76 -12.54 23.53
CA SER A 202 -10.94 -12.13 24.93
C SER A 202 -10.38 -13.15 25.92
N ILE A 203 -10.49 -14.45 25.63
CA ILE A 203 -9.88 -15.53 26.42
C ILE A 203 -8.34 -15.45 26.32
N LEU A 204 -7.81 -15.34 25.10
CA LEU A 204 -6.37 -15.31 24.87
C LEU A 204 -5.68 -14.06 25.46
N LYS A 205 -6.36 -12.90 25.46
CA LYS A 205 -5.86 -11.68 26.11
C LYS A 205 -5.71 -11.85 27.63
N ARG A 206 -6.63 -12.59 28.25
CA ARG A 206 -6.65 -12.84 29.70
C ARG A 206 -5.90 -14.11 30.11
N LYS A 207 -5.26 -14.80 29.16
CA LYS A 207 -4.51 -16.05 29.41
C LYS A 207 -3.53 -15.95 30.58
N ASN A 208 -2.84 -14.82 30.73
CA ASN A 208 -1.82 -14.66 31.78
C ASN A 208 -2.39 -14.71 33.21
N LEU A 209 -3.70 -14.43 33.36
CA LEU A 209 -4.42 -14.51 34.63
C LEU A 209 -4.67 -15.96 35.07
N TYR A 210 -4.72 -16.89 34.11
CA TYR A 210 -4.93 -18.30 34.40
C TYR A 210 -3.63 -18.99 34.81
N LYS A 211 -3.67 -19.67 35.96
CA LYS A 211 -2.54 -20.38 36.58
C LYS A 211 -2.81 -21.88 36.75
N GLY A 212 -3.81 -22.42 36.06
CA GLY A 212 -4.13 -23.84 36.13
C GLY A 212 -3.17 -24.72 35.30
N PRO A 213 -3.35 -26.06 35.37
CA PRO A 213 -2.44 -27.01 34.74
C PRO A 213 -2.56 -27.06 33.20
N ILE A 214 -3.66 -26.56 32.64
CA ILE A 214 -3.95 -26.64 31.20
C ILE A 214 -3.44 -25.39 30.49
N GLY A 215 -2.41 -25.55 29.68
CA GLY A 215 -1.95 -24.46 28.81
C GLY A 215 -2.87 -24.29 27.60
N PHE A 216 -3.08 -23.07 27.12
CA PHE A 216 -3.78 -22.86 25.85
C PHE A 216 -3.14 -21.76 25.01
N SER A 217 -3.32 -21.82 23.69
CA SER A 217 -2.74 -20.88 22.73
C SER A 217 -3.64 -20.70 21.51
N SER A 218 -3.43 -19.62 20.76
CA SER A 218 -4.07 -19.47 19.44
C SER A 218 -3.62 -20.59 18.49
N ASP A 219 -4.56 -21.04 17.65
CA ASP A 219 -4.25 -21.85 16.48
C ASP A 219 -3.59 -20.96 15.42
N LYS A 220 -2.42 -21.38 14.93
CA LYS A 220 -1.59 -20.60 14.00
C LYS A 220 -1.46 -21.35 12.68
N THR A 221 -1.35 -20.61 11.59
CA THR A 221 -0.99 -21.17 10.28
C THR A 221 0.43 -21.72 10.30
N LEU A 222 0.80 -22.49 9.28
CA LEU A 222 2.18 -22.97 9.14
C LEU A 222 3.15 -21.79 9.00
N GLN A 223 2.80 -20.77 8.20
CA GLN A 223 3.64 -19.60 7.99
C GLN A 223 3.81 -18.79 9.29
N GLN A 224 2.74 -18.59 10.05
CA GLN A 224 2.81 -17.94 11.37
C GLN A 224 3.70 -18.71 12.35
N ARG A 225 3.64 -20.05 12.35
CA ARG A 225 4.51 -20.89 13.19
C ARG A 225 5.98 -20.76 12.80
N LYS A 226 6.29 -20.84 11.50
CA LYS A 226 7.65 -20.68 10.97
C LYS A 226 8.21 -19.29 11.31
N HIS A 227 7.44 -18.24 11.06
CA HIS A 227 7.85 -16.87 11.38
C HIS A 227 8.11 -16.69 12.89
N MET A 228 7.21 -17.17 13.75
CA MET A 228 7.42 -17.11 15.20
C MET A 228 8.63 -17.92 15.68
N LEU A 229 8.93 -19.05 15.05
CA LEU A 229 10.11 -19.86 15.37
C LEU A 229 11.39 -19.12 14.96
N SER A 230 11.43 -18.57 13.75
CA SER A 230 12.55 -17.74 13.27
C SER A 230 12.81 -16.57 14.20
N LEU A 231 11.77 -15.83 14.62
CA LEU A 231 11.91 -14.74 15.58
C LEU A 231 12.44 -15.20 16.95
N LYS A 232 12.06 -16.40 17.41
CA LYS A 232 12.58 -16.94 18.68
C LYS A 232 14.05 -17.30 18.58
N ASN A 233 14.46 -17.95 17.50
CA ASN A 233 15.85 -18.32 17.27
C ASN A 233 16.73 -17.06 17.17
N GLU A 234 16.24 -16.04 16.44
CA GLU A 234 16.95 -14.77 16.32
C GLU A 234 17.00 -14.03 17.67
N LEU A 235 15.91 -14.04 18.44
CA LEU A 235 15.89 -13.46 19.78
C LEU A 235 16.92 -14.13 20.71
N GLU A 236 16.99 -15.46 20.67
CA GLU A 236 17.95 -16.23 21.46
C GLU A 236 19.39 -15.89 21.07
N ARG A 237 19.67 -15.81 19.77
CA ARG A 237 20.98 -15.38 19.24
C ARG A 237 21.36 -13.99 19.74
N LEU A 238 20.44 -13.02 19.67
CA LEU A 238 20.68 -11.65 20.09
C LEU A 238 20.89 -11.52 21.61
N ASN A 239 20.14 -12.27 22.40
CA ASN A 239 20.25 -12.26 23.87
C ASN A 239 21.45 -13.07 24.40
N SER A 240 22.08 -13.90 23.56
CA SER A 240 23.30 -14.65 23.92
C SER A 240 24.58 -13.83 23.75
N ILE A 241 24.51 -12.63 23.16
CA ILE A 241 25.66 -11.74 22.99
C ILE A 241 25.93 -11.02 24.33
N GLU A 242 27.09 -11.27 24.92
CA GLU A 242 27.52 -10.62 26.17
C GLU A 242 27.60 -9.10 26.01
N GLY A 243 27.03 -8.36 26.98
CA GLY A 243 26.98 -6.90 26.95
C GLY A 243 25.89 -6.29 26.05
N GLY A 244 25.10 -7.11 25.34
CA GLY A 244 23.98 -6.66 24.52
C GLY A 244 22.78 -6.18 25.35
N GLN A 245 22.00 -5.24 24.79
CA GLN A 245 20.71 -4.87 25.37
C GLN A 245 19.75 -6.07 25.29
N GLN A 246 19.07 -6.37 26.40
CA GLN A 246 18.12 -7.47 26.46
C GLN A 246 16.91 -7.15 25.55
N LYS A 247 16.57 -8.08 24.66
CA LYS A 247 15.47 -7.94 23.70
C LYS A 247 14.32 -8.88 24.06
N THR A 248 13.14 -8.59 23.51
CA THR A 248 11.94 -9.43 23.64
C THR A 248 11.07 -9.34 22.38
N ILE A 249 10.15 -10.29 22.17
CA ILE A 249 9.18 -10.23 21.07
C ILE A 249 7.90 -9.54 21.56
N LYS A 250 7.52 -8.43 20.92
CA LYS A 250 6.23 -7.75 21.14
C LYS A 250 5.42 -7.70 19.85
N TYR A 251 4.10 -7.69 19.99
CA TYR A 251 3.20 -7.48 18.87
C TYR A 251 2.96 -5.97 18.68
N ILE A 252 3.39 -5.43 17.54
CA ILE A 252 3.18 -4.03 17.14
C ILE A 252 2.23 -4.03 15.94
N LYS A 253 1.06 -3.40 16.09
CA LYS A 253 -0.02 -3.39 15.07
C LYS A 253 -0.38 -4.80 14.57
N GLY A 254 -0.41 -5.78 15.46
CA GLY A 254 -0.73 -7.17 15.14
C GLY A 254 0.42 -8.00 14.57
N CYS A 255 1.59 -7.42 14.33
CA CYS A 255 2.77 -8.12 13.81
C CYS A 255 3.81 -8.36 14.91
N PRO A 256 4.31 -9.59 15.11
CA PRO A 256 5.36 -9.87 16.08
C PRO A 256 6.68 -9.28 15.60
N LYS A 257 7.37 -8.53 16.48
CA LYS A 257 8.67 -7.90 16.21
C LYS A 257 9.57 -8.03 17.43
N ILE A 258 10.87 -8.17 17.20
CA ILE A 258 11.89 -8.10 18.25
C ILE A 258 12.09 -6.63 18.61
N VAL A 259 12.06 -6.32 19.90
CA VAL A 259 12.21 -4.97 20.45
C VAL A 259 13.09 -5.01 21.68
N ASP A 260 13.72 -3.88 22.01
CA ASP A 260 14.49 -3.74 23.24
C ASP A 260 13.58 -3.73 24.47
N ILE A 261 14.06 -4.35 25.55
CA ILE A 261 13.40 -4.29 26.84
C ILE A 261 13.70 -2.94 27.46
N ASP A 262 12.69 -2.07 27.41
CA ASP A 262 12.70 -0.79 28.11
C ASP A 262 12.57 -1.03 29.63
N LEU A 263 13.71 -1.18 30.30
CA LEU A 263 13.81 -1.43 31.75
C LEU A 263 13.14 -0.33 32.60
N SER A 264 12.95 0.87 32.04
CA SER A 264 12.31 2.01 32.72
C SER A 264 10.83 1.76 33.06
N LYS A 265 10.12 0.93 32.29
CA LYS A 265 8.67 0.65 32.49
C LYS A 265 8.39 -0.46 33.50
N SER A 266 9.38 -1.27 33.87
CA SER A 266 9.17 -2.40 34.79
C SER A 266 9.06 -1.98 36.26
N LEU A 267 9.54 -0.79 36.62
CA LEU A 267 9.55 -0.29 38.01
C LEU A 267 8.22 0.33 38.46
N ASN A 268 7.34 0.74 37.53
CA ASN A 268 6.07 1.41 37.86
C ASN A 268 4.86 0.47 38.04
N SER A 269 5.05 -0.85 38.07
CA SER A 269 3.93 -1.82 38.22
C SER A 269 3.87 -2.57 39.55
N LYS A 270 4.71 -2.21 40.54
CA LYS A 270 4.61 -2.79 41.89
C LYS A 270 4.13 -1.74 42.90
N ASN A 271 2.90 -1.99 43.39
CA ASN A 271 2.26 -1.51 44.63
C ASN A 271 1.32 -0.29 44.54
N PRO A 272 0.02 -0.46 44.85
CA PRO A 272 -0.65 0.36 45.85
C PRO A 272 -0.38 -0.23 47.23
N SER A 273 0.35 0.52 48.06
CA SER A 273 0.57 0.24 49.47
C SER A 273 -0.75 0.21 50.24
N THR A 274 -1.00 -0.91 50.92
CA THR A 274 -1.93 -1.01 52.04
C THR A 274 -1.52 -0.02 53.13
N SER A 275 -2.41 0.90 53.45
CA SER A 275 -2.32 1.82 54.58
C SER A 275 -2.47 1.08 55.91
N PRO A 276 -1.63 1.35 56.92
CA PRO A 276 -1.86 0.88 58.28
C PRO A 276 -2.76 1.88 59.01
N THR A 277 -4.01 1.50 59.28
CA THR A 277 -4.85 2.19 60.26
C THR A 277 -4.27 1.97 61.65
N LYS A 278 -3.72 3.04 62.24
CA LYS A 278 -3.29 3.12 63.63
C LYS A 278 -4.50 3.02 64.56
N SER A 279 -4.39 2.10 65.51
CA SER A 279 -5.10 2.11 66.78
C SER A 279 -4.68 3.33 67.62
N GLY A 280 -5.66 3.98 68.24
CA GLY A 280 -5.46 5.11 69.15
C GLY A 280 -6.57 5.11 70.19
N SER A 281 -6.26 4.51 71.33
CA SER A 281 -7.05 4.44 72.55
C SER A 281 -7.33 5.83 73.13
N THR A 282 -8.55 6.09 73.58
CA THR A 282 -8.83 7.11 74.61
C THR A 282 -9.84 6.59 75.62
N THR A 283 -9.62 7.05 76.85
CA THR A 283 -10.11 6.60 78.15
C THR A 283 -11.04 7.66 78.72
N LYS A 284 -12.04 7.25 79.54
CA LYS A 284 -12.96 8.04 80.41
C LYS A 284 -14.05 8.81 79.67
N MET A 285 -15.31 8.88 80.11
CA MET A 285 -15.98 8.59 81.39
C MET A 285 -17.21 7.71 81.17
#